data_AF-A0A7Y7UKN6-F1
#
_entry.id   AF-A0A7Y7UKN6-F1
#
_cell.length_a   1.000
_cell.length_b   1.000
_cell.length_c   1.000
_cell.angle_alpha   90.00
_cell.angle_beta   90.00
_cell.angle_gamma   90.00
#
_symmetry.space_group_name_H-M   'P 1'
#
loop_
_entity.id
_entity.type
_entity.pdbx_description
1 polymer ?
#
loop_
_entity_poly.entity_id
_entity_poly.type
_entity_poly.pdbx_seq_one_letter_code
_entity_poly.pdbx_strand_id
1 'polypeptide(L)'
;MNTILIAILLLTDVIKYIIIFDIILSWLTLFGLKSRPKFIADIIDPMYNFIKKIIPTTFGPMDFTPIIILIILIFLKGLVYSIDPAVGEYYLNIKIF
;
A
#
# COMPACT_ATOMS: atom_id res chain seq x y z
N MET A 1 7.22 15.51 -17.55
CA MET A 1 7.67 14.18 -17.08
C MET A 1 7.51 14.05 -15.57
N ASN A 2 8.04 15.02 -14.81
CA ASN A 2 8.11 14.99 -13.34
C ASN A 2 6.71 14.94 -12.68
N THR A 3 5.70 15.63 -13.22
CA THR A 3 4.33 15.61 -12.69
C THR A 3 3.72 14.21 -12.63
N ILE A 4 3.97 13.37 -13.65
CA ILE A 4 3.46 12.00 -13.70
C ILE A 4 4.15 11.15 -12.63
N LEU A 5 5.47 11.29 -12.48
CA LEU A 5 6.25 10.58 -11.47
C LEU A 5 5.82 10.99 -10.05
N ILE A 6 5.58 12.27 -9.80
CA ILE A 6 5.03 12.77 -8.53
C ILE A 6 3.65 12.18 -8.27
N ALA A 7 2.76 12.17 -9.27
CA ALA A 7 1.42 11.58 -9.13
C ALA A 7 1.49 10.09 -8.75
N ILE A 8 2.42 9.33 -9.33
CA ILE A 8 2.66 7.92 -8.98
C ILE A 8 3.12 7.79 -7.52
N LEU A 9 4.04 8.64 -7.06
CA LEU A 9 4.52 8.62 -5.66
C LEU A 9 3.41 8.94 -4.66
N LEU A 10 2.55 9.92 -4.98
CA LEU A 10 1.39 10.28 -4.18
C LEU A 10 0.38 9.13 -4.14
N LEU A 11 0.06 8.52 -5.28
CA LEU A 11 -0.83 7.36 -5.35
C LEU A 11 -0.28 6.19 -4.51
N THR A 12 1.02 5.93 -4.61
CA THR A 12 1.71 4.89 -3.83
C THR A 12 1.56 5.14 -2.33
N ASP A 13 1.61 6.40 -1.88
CA ASP A 13 1.33 6.73 -0.47
C ASP A 13 -0.12 6.52 -0.07
N VAL A 14 -1.07 6.94 -0.90
CA VAL A 14 -2.50 6.76 -0.62
C VAL A 14 -2.78 5.28 -0.42
N ILE A 15 -2.30 4.43 -1.32
CA ILE A 15 -2.43 2.97 -1.20
C ILE A 15 -1.76 2.46 0.08
N LYS A 16 -0.54 2.92 0.39
CA LYS A 16 0.16 2.55 1.63
C LYS A 16 -0.65 2.89 2.88
N TYR A 17 -1.24 4.10 2.96
CA TYR A 17 -2.07 4.49 4.10
C TYR A 17 -3.36 3.67 4.19
N ILE A 18 -4.00 3.37 3.05
CA ILE A 18 -5.17 2.49 2.97
C ILE A 18 -4.84 1.08 3.50
N ILE A 19 -3.69 0.52 3.12
CA ILE A 19 -3.22 -0.79 3.61
C ILE A 19 -2.92 -0.75 5.12
N ILE A 20 -2.25 0.30 5.60
CA ILE A 20 -1.99 0.45 7.05
C ILE A 20 -3.31 0.50 7.82
N PHE A 21 -4.30 1.23 7.31
CA PHE A 21 -5.62 1.28 7.92
C PHE A 21 -6.31 -0.09 7.91
N ASP A 22 -6.22 -0.84 6.81
CA ASP A 22 -6.74 -2.21 6.71
C ASP A 22 -6.07 -3.18 7.71
N ILE A 23 -4.75 -3.05 7.91
CA ILE A 23 -4.02 -3.81 8.95
C ILE A 23 -4.55 -3.47 10.34
N ILE A 24 -4.75 -2.19 10.65
CA ILE A 24 -5.32 -1.78 11.95
C ILE A 24 -6.74 -2.33 12.13
N LEU A 25 -7.58 -2.27 11.08
CA LEU A 25 -8.93 -2.86 11.10
C LEU A 25 -8.89 -4.37 11.30
N SER A 26 -7.89 -5.06 10.75
CA SER A 26 -7.73 -6.50 10.99
C SER A 26 -7.53 -6.82 12.47
N TRP A 27 -6.90 -5.93 13.25
CA TRP A 27 -6.75 -6.12 14.70
C TRP A 27 -8.06 -5.94 15.46
N LEU A 28 -9.00 -5.15 14.94
CA LEU A 28 -10.34 -5.05 15.55
C LEU A 28 -11.04 -6.41 15.60
N THR A 29 -10.72 -7.31 14.66
CA THR A 29 -11.26 -8.68 14.68
C THR A 29 -10.81 -9.48 15.90
N LEU A 30 -9.65 -9.17 16.50
CA LEU A 30 -9.15 -9.78 17.74
C LEU A 30 -10.03 -9.42 18.95
N PHE A 31 -10.66 -8.25 18.90
CA PHE A 31 -11.62 -7.78 19.92
C PHE A 31 -13.06 -8.18 19.60
N GLY A 32 -13.29 -9.07 18.61
CA GLY A 32 -14.61 -9.49 18.17
C GLY A 32 -15.35 -8.49 17.26
N LEU A 33 -14.73 -7.36 16.94
CA LEU A 33 -15.30 -6.32 16.08
C LEU A 33 -14.94 -6.62 14.62
N LYS A 34 -15.87 -7.23 13.88
CA LYS A 34 -15.70 -7.53 12.45
C LYS A 34 -16.27 -6.40 11.60
N SER A 35 -15.65 -5.23 11.65
CA SER A 35 -16.03 -4.10 10.80
C SER A 35 -14.88 -3.71 9.89
N ARG A 36 -14.96 -4.18 8.64
CA ARG A 36 -14.09 -3.74 7.55
C ARG A 36 -14.98 -2.97 6.56
N PRO A 37 -14.75 -1.66 6.34
CA PRO A 37 -15.55 -0.90 5.39
C PRO A 37 -15.47 -1.49 4.00
N LYS A 38 -16.63 -1.64 3.33
CA LYS A 38 -16.71 -2.28 2.01
C LYS A 38 -15.83 -1.59 0.96
N PHE A 39 -15.77 -0.26 0.97
CA PHE A 39 -14.94 0.48 0.02
C PHE A 39 -13.45 0.14 0.13
N ILE A 40 -12.97 -0.20 1.33
CA ILE A 40 -11.57 -0.62 1.55
C ILE A 40 -11.35 -2.01 0.95
N ALA A 41 -12.28 -2.92 1.18
CA ALA A 41 -12.27 -4.24 0.58
C ALA A 41 -12.25 -4.17 -0.95
N ASP A 42 -13.11 -3.34 -1.53
CA ASP A 42 -13.22 -3.19 -2.99
C ASP A 42 -11.93 -2.66 -3.63
N ILE A 43 -11.15 -1.83 -2.92
CA ILE A 43 -9.86 -1.30 -3.38
C ILE A 43 -8.72 -2.30 -3.17
N ILE A 44 -8.64 -2.90 -1.98
CA ILE A 44 -7.48 -3.68 -1.53
C ILE A 44 -7.54 -5.14 -1.99
N ASP A 45 -8.72 -5.77 -1.97
CA ASP A 45 -8.86 -7.20 -2.22
C ASP A 45 -8.40 -7.62 -3.62
N PRO A 46 -8.62 -6.83 -4.69
CA PRO A 46 -8.03 -7.15 -5.99
C PRO A 46 -6.50 -7.28 -5.93
N MET A 47 -5.82 -6.38 -5.20
CA MET A 47 -4.38 -6.41 -5.01
C MET A 47 -3.96 -7.62 -4.16
N TYR A 48 -4.68 -7.89 -3.07
CA TYR A 48 -4.36 -9.01 -2.19
C TYR A 48 -4.54 -10.35 -2.91
N ASN A 49 -5.64 -10.50 -3.63
CA ASN A 49 -5.94 -11.71 -4.41
C ASN A 49 -4.93 -11.92 -5.54
N PHE A 50 -4.43 -10.85 -6.15
CA PHE A 50 -3.37 -10.96 -7.15
C PHE A 50 -2.09 -11.56 -6.55
N ILE A 51 -1.65 -11.05 -5.39
CA ILE A 51 -0.46 -11.59 -4.70
C ILE A 51 -0.69 -13.03 -4.23
N LYS A 52 -1.85 -13.32 -3.64
CA LYS A 52 -2.21 -14.67 -3.15
C LYS A 52 -2.24 -15.74 -4.24
N LYS A 53 -2.52 -15.35 -5.49
CA LYS A 53 -2.47 -16.26 -6.65
C LYS A 53 -1.05 -16.67 -7.02
N ILE A 54 -0.05 -15.83 -6.74
CA ILE A 54 1.35 -16.07 -7.08
C ILE A 54 2.05 -16.76 -5.91
N ILE A 55 1.82 -16.29 -4.70
CA ILE A 55 2.44 -16.77 -3.47
C ILE A 55 1.34 -17.03 -2.45
N PRO A 56 1.23 -18.24 -1.86
CA PRO A 56 0.31 -18.46 -0.75
C PRO A 56 0.85 -17.75 0.49
N THR A 57 0.24 -16.61 0.83
CA THR A 57 0.70 -15.67 1.86
C THR A 57 -0.13 -15.72 3.14
N THR A 58 -1.16 -16.57 3.16
CA THR A 58 -2.05 -16.75 4.31
C THR A 58 -1.66 -18.02 5.07
N PHE A 59 -1.31 -17.88 6.34
CA PHE A 59 -0.95 -18.98 7.23
C PHE A 59 -1.89 -18.98 8.44
N GLY A 60 -2.86 -19.91 8.45
CA GLY A 60 -3.89 -19.96 9.49
C GLY A 60 -4.74 -18.68 9.51
N PRO A 61 -4.92 -18.02 10.67
CA PRO A 61 -5.67 -16.77 10.75
C PRO A 61 -4.86 -15.54 10.31
N MET A 62 -3.56 -15.69 10.03
CA MET A 62 -2.67 -14.58 9.75
C MET A 62 -2.48 -14.41 8.24
N ASP A 63 -2.67 -13.18 7.76
CA ASP A 63 -2.48 -12.81 6.36
C ASP A 63 -1.26 -11.88 6.21
N PHE A 64 -0.20 -12.38 5.56
CA PHE A 64 1.03 -11.61 5.31
C PHE A 64 0.99 -10.84 3.98
N THR A 65 -0.10 -10.96 3.21
CA THR A 65 -0.31 -10.23 1.96
C THR A 65 -0.12 -8.71 2.09
N PRO A 66 -0.65 -8.04 3.15
CA PRO A 66 -0.45 -6.60 3.33
C PRO A 66 1.03 -6.22 3.38
N ILE A 67 1.85 -7.01 4.09
CA ILE A 67 3.29 -6.76 4.25
C ILE A 67 4.02 -6.88 2.91
N ILE A 68 3.70 -7.90 2.12
CA ILE A 68 4.31 -8.10 0.81
C ILE A 68 3.98 -6.93 -0.12
N ILE A 69 2.76 -6.42 -0.07
CA ILE A 69 2.40 -5.25 -0.87
C ILE A 69 3.13 -4.00 -0.39
N LEU A 70 3.27 -3.79 0.93
CA LEU A 70 4.08 -2.69 1.45
C LEU A 70 5.53 -2.76 0.93
N ILE A 71 6.13 -3.94 0.86
CA ILE A 71 7.47 -4.15 0.29
C ILE A 71 7.49 -3.78 -1.20
N ILE A 72 6.49 -4.21 -1.97
CA ILE A 72 6.35 -3.86 -3.39
C ILE A 72 6.23 -2.34 -3.57
N LEU A 73 5.44 -1.66 -2.73
CA LEU A 73 5.29 -0.20 -2.79
C LEU A 73 6.61 0.53 -2.47
N ILE A 74 7.39 0.05 -1.50
CA ILE A 74 8.72 0.59 -1.19
C ILE A 74 9.64 0.44 -2.40
N PHE A 75 9.65 -0.74 -3.01
CA PHE A 75 10.44 -1.00 -4.21
C PHE A 75 10.02 -0.10 -5.38
N LEU A 76 8.72 0.06 -5.62
CA LEU A 76 8.19 0.96 -6.65
C LEU A 76 8.64 2.41 -6.45
N LYS A 77 8.63 2.92 -5.21
CA LYS A 77 9.17 4.27 -4.92
C LYS A 77 10.65 4.36 -5.23
N GLY A 78 11.43 3.35 -4.84
CA GLY A 78 12.85 3.27 -5.16
C GLY A 78 13.11 3.36 -6.65
N LEU A 79 12.36 2.60 -7.46
CA LEU A 79 12.45 2.65 -8.93
C LEU A 79 12.13 4.05 -9.48
N VAL A 80 11.08 4.71 -8.98
CA VAL A 80 10.75 6.07 -9.43
C VAL A 80 11.89 7.06 -9.12
N TYR A 81 12.49 6.97 -7.94
CA TYR A 81 13.64 7.81 -7.58
C TYR A 81 14.90 7.49 -8.39
N SER A 82 15.08 6.24 -8.82
CA SER A 82 16.17 5.88 -9.72
C SER A 82 16.00 6.43 -11.15
N ILE A 83 14.76 6.66 -11.60
CA ILE A 83 14.48 7.25 -12.92
C ILE A 83 14.81 8.75 -12.93
N ASP A 84 14.35 9.49 -11.91
CA ASP A 84 14.66 10.92 -11.75
C ASP A 84 14.82 11.25 -10.25
N PRO A 85 16.06 11.43 -9.77
CA PRO A 85 16.33 11.78 -8.38
C PRO A 85 15.71 13.12 -7.95
N ALA A 86 15.58 14.10 -8.86
CA ALA A 86 15.04 15.42 -8.54
C ALA A 86 13.55 15.36 -8.15
N VAL A 87 12.82 14.35 -8.64
CA VAL A 87 11.44 14.07 -8.24
C VAL A 87 11.32 13.80 -6.74
N GLY A 88 12.35 13.19 -6.12
CA GLY A 88 12.39 12.98 -4.68
C GLY A 88 12.30 14.30 -3.90
N GLU A 89 13.07 15.31 -4.30
CA GLU A 89 13.08 16.63 -3.66
C GLU A 89 11.73 17.35 -3.83
N TYR A 90 11.16 17.34 -5.05
CA TYR A 90 9.84 17.94 -5.29
C TYR A 90 8.75 17.27 -4.45
N TYR A 91 8.76 15.95 -4.39
CA TYR A 91 7.79 15.19 -3.62
C TYR A 91 7.92 15.43 -2.10
N LEU A 92 9.15 15.54 -1.59
CA LEU A 92 9.39 15.88 -0.18
C LEU A 92 8.89 17.30 0.15
N ASN A 93 9.15 18.27 -0.72
CA ASN A 93 8.67 19.64 -0.53
C ASN A 93 7.13 19.68 -0.46
N ILE A 94 6.42 18.96 -1.33
CA ILE A 94 4.95 18.90 -1.31
C ILE A 94 4.42 18.29 0.00
N LYS A 95 5.15 17.36 0.62
CA LYS A 95 4.73 16.71 1.87
C LYS A 95 4.94 17.54 3.13
N ILE A 96 5.78 18.57 3.07
CA ILE A 96 6.15 19.40 4.22
C ILE A 96 5.18 20.60 4.37
N PHE A 97 4.36 20.86 3.34
CA PHE A 97 3.22 21.79 3.41
C PHE A 97 1.92 21.04 3.74
#